data_AF-A0A7I2V413-F1
#
_entry.id   AF-A0A7I2V413-F1
#
_cell.length_a   1.000
_cell.length_b   1.000
_cell.length_c   1.000
_cell.angle_alpha   90.00
_cell.angle_beta   90.00
_cell.angle_gamma   90.00
#
_symmetry.space_group_name_H-M   'P 1'
#
loop_
_entity.id
_entity.type
_entity.pdbx_description
1 polymer ?
#
loop_
_entity_poly.entity_id
_entity_poly.type
_entity_poly.pdbx_seq_one_letter_code
_entity_poly.pdbx_strand_id
1 'polypeptide(L)'
;MLKNDCFQEFFQLNYLQHLSLSRCYDIIPETLLELGEIPTLKTLQVFGIVPDGTLQLLKEALPHLQINCSHFTTIARPTIGNKKNQEIWGIKCRLTLQKPSCL
;
A
#
# COMPACT_ATOMS: atom_id res chain seq x y z
N MET A 1 1.85 19.04 2.56
CA MET A 1 2.32 17.72 2.07
C MET A 1 2.77 16.91 3.28
N LEU A 2 2.67 15.59 3.22
CA LEU A 2 3.14 14.71 4.31
C LEU A 2 4.67 14.78 4.39
N LYS A 3 5.20 15.04 5.59
CA LYS A 3 6.63 15.01 5.91
C LYS A 3 6.90 13.86 6.87
N ASN A 4 8.16 13.66 7.26
CA ASN A 4 8.55 12.60 8.19
C ASN A 4 8.05 12.83 9.63
N ASP A 5 7.57 14.03 9.97
CA ASP A 5 6.93 14.33 11.26
C ASP A 5 5.70 13.45 11.55
N CYS A 6 4.98 13.01 10.51
CA CYS A 6 3.79 12.18 10.64
C CYS A 6 4.05 10.70 11.00
N PHE A 7 5.31 10.28 11.15
CA PHE A 7 5.61 8.88 11.46
C PHE A 7 5.16 8.48 12.85
N GLN A 8 5.15 9.43 13.80
CA GLN A 8 4.73 9.22 15.19
C GLN A 8 3.28 8.72 15.29
N GLU A 9 2.41 9.14 14.37
CA GLU A 9 1.02 8.72 14.29
C GLU A 9 0.91 7.25 13.85
N PHE A 10 1.80 6.76 13.00
CA PHE A 10 1.77 5.36 12.55
C PHE A 10 2.14 4.37 13.66
N PHE A 11 3.00 4.78 14.60
CA PHE A 11 3.33 3.97 15.78
C PHE A 11 2.14 3.72 16.69
N GLN A 12 1.13 4.59 16.66
CA GLN A 12 -0.10 4.42 17.45
C GLN A 12 -1.05 3.37 16.83
N LEU A 13 -0.81 2.96 15.58
CA LEU A 13 -1.64 2.00 14.87
C LEU A 13 -1.17 0.56 15.12
N ASN A 14 -1.58 0.00 16.26
CA ASN A 14 -1.19 -1.34 16.75
C ASN A 14 -1.45 -2.52 15.80
N TYR A 15 -2.20 -2.32 14.71
CA TYR A 15 -2.54 -3.35 13.73
C TYR A 15 -2.10 -2.99 12.31
N LEU A 16 -1.30 -1.94 12.13
CA LEU A 16 -0.85 -1.50 10.81
C LEU A 16 0.12 -2.54 10.20
N GLN A 17 -0.30 -3.18 9.12
CA GLN A 17 0.53 -4.16 8.39
C GLN A 17 0.97 -3.68 7.01
N HIS A 18 0.17 -2.82 6.38
CA HIS A 18 0.36 -2.39 4.99
C HIS A 18 0.30 -0.87 4.92
N LEU A 19 1.42 -0.23 4.59
CA LEU A 19 1.53 1.23 4.47
C LEU A 19 1.98 1.61 3.06
N SER A 20 1.42 2.71 2.53
CA SER A 20 1.83 3.29 1.26
C SER A 20 2.02 4.80 1.41
N LEU A 21 3.23 5.27 1.13
CA LEU A 21 3.67 6.67 1.14
C LEU A 21 4.24 7.09 -0.22
N SER A 22 3.82 6.40 -1.29
CA SER A 22 4.33 6.62 -2.64
C SER A 22 4.08 8.06 -3.11
N ARG A 23 5.12 8.73 -3.64
CA ARG A 23 5.13 10.13 -4.10
C ARG A 23 4.90 11.17 -2.99
N CYS A 24 5.15 10.84 -1.73
CA CYS A 24 5.25 11.83 -0.66
C CYS A 24 6.63 12.50 -0.71
N TYR A 25 6.83 13.41 -1.67
CA TYR A 25 8.16 13.94 -2.03
C TYR A 25 8.88 14.73 -0.92
N ASP A 26 8.16 15.20 0.10
CA ASP A 26 8.79 15.88 1.24
C ASP A 26 9.34 14.89 2.29
N ILE A 27 9.14 13.58 2.11
CA ILE A 27 9.75 12.54 2.96
C ILE A 27 11.19 12.31 2.50
N ILE A 28 12.12 12.47 3.43
CA ILE A 28 13.54 12.20 3.22
C ILE A 28 13.75 10.67 3.19
N PRO A 29 14.30 10.06 2.13
CA PRO A 29 14.38 8.60 1.97
C PRO A 29 15.04 7.87 3.15
N GLU A 30 16.05 8.47 3.77
CA GLU A 30 16.77 7.90 4.90
C GLU A 30 15.89 7.76 6.15
N THR A 31 14.89 8.63 6.33
CA THR A 31 13.96 8.58 7.47
C THR A 31 13.02 7.37 7.39
N LEU A 32 12.87 6.74 6.22
CA LEU A 32 12.03 5.54 6.06
C LEU A 32 12.49 4.36 6.91
N LEU A 33 13.74 4.37 7.39
CA LEU A 33 14.24 3.37 8.34
C LEU A 33 13.42 3.36 9.65
N GLU A 34 12.93 4.51 10.09
CA GLU A 34 12.11 4.64 11.31
C GLU A 34 10.83 3.81 11.21
N LEU A 35 10.25 3.67 10.01
CA LEU A 35 9.04 2.86 9.81
C LEU A 35 9.28 1.36 10.02
N GLY A 36 10.53 0.92 9.99
CA GLY A 36 10.92 -0.45 10.33
C GLY A 36 10.76 -0.80 11.81
N GLU A 37 10.61 0.21 12.67
CA GLU A 37 10.35 0.01 14.09
C GLU A 37 8.89 -0.38 14.37
N ILE A 38 7.98 -0.25 13.40
CA ILE A 38 6.57 -0.65 13.53
C ILE A 38 6.49 -2.20 13.50
N PRO A 39 6.21 -2.87 14.62
CA PRO A 39 6.41 -4.31 14.75
C PRO A 39 5.44 -5.14 13.90
N THR A 40 4.27 -4.59 13.57
CA THR A 40 3.25 -5.27 12.77
C THR A 40 3.41 -5.03 11.26
N LEU A 41 4.29 -4.11 10.85
CA LEU A 41 4.42 -3.72 9.47
C LEU A 41 5.02 -4.88 8.65
N LYS A 42 4.42 -5.15 7.49
CA LYS A 42 4.82 -6.22 6.57
C LYS A 42 5.16 -5.71 5.19
N THR A 43 4.47 -4.67 4.73
CA THR A 43 4.67 -4.12 3.38
C THR A 43 4.73 -2.60 3.42
N LEU A 44 5.67 -2.02 2.69
CA LEU A 44 5.84 -0.59 2.55
C LEU A 44 5.94 -0.20 1.07
N GLN A 45 5.07 0.69 0.59
CA GLN A 45 5.11 1.19 -0.79
C GLN A 45 5.54 2.66 -0.81
N VAL A 46 6.75 2.93 -1.29
CA VAL A 46 7.44 4.24 -1.34
C VAL A 46 7.92 4.56 -2.76
N PHE A 47 7.08 4.27 -3.76
CA PHE A 47 7.42 4.53 -5.16
C PHE A 47 7.64 6.04 -5.41
N GLY A 48 8.66 6.36 -6.20
CA GLY A 48 8.94 7.72 -6.68
C GLY A 48 9.62 8.65 -5.68
N ILE A 49 9.93 8.18 -4.46
CA ILE A 49 10.70 8.95 -3.48
C ILE A 49 12.10 8.37 -3.20
N VAL A 50 12.27 7.05 -3.40
CA VAL A 50 13.57 6.37 -3.19
C VAL A 50 14.22 6.06 -4.55
N PRO A 51 15.44 6.55 -4.83
CA PRO A 51 16.24 6.12 -5.99
C PRO A 51 16.55 4.62 -5.98
N ASP A 52 16.71 4.01 -7.16
CA ASP A 52 16.92 2.54 -7.27
C ASP A 52 18.15 2.03 -6.50
N GLY A 53 19.23 2.81 -6.46
CA GLY A 53 20.45 2.44 -5.72
C GLY A 53 20.25 2.36 -4.21
N THR A 54 19.51 3.30 -3.63
CA THR A 54 19.22 3.32 -2.18
C THR A 54 18.04 2.44 -1.81
N LEU A 55 17.16 2.11 -2.75
CA LEU A 55 16.05 1.19 -2.54
C LEU A 55 16.54 -0.22 -2.15
N GLN A 56 17.63 -0.68 -2.75
CA GLN A 56 18.22 -1.97 -2.42
C GLN A 56 18.80 -1.98 -0.99
N LEU A 57 19.49 -0.90 -0.60
CA LEU A 57 19.99 -0.73 0.77
C LEU A 57 18.85 -0.68 1.79
N LEU A 58 17.74 -0.02 1.47
CA LEU A 58 16.57 0.03 2.35
C LEU A 58 15.94 -1.36 2.55
N LYS A 59 15.88 -2.17 1.50
CA LYS A 59 15.42 -3.57 1.58
C LYS A 59 16.35 -4.45 2.42
N GLU A 60 17.65 -4.24 2.31
CA GLU A 60 18.65 -4.95 3.10
C GLU A 60 18.63 -4.54 4.58
N ALA A 61 18.38 -3.26 4.86
CA ALA A 61 18.23 -2.75 6.22
C ALA A 61 16.94 -3.24 6.91
N LEU A 62 15.86 -3.42 6.14
CA LEU A 62 14.55 -3.85 6.62
C LEU A 62 14.11 -5.18 5.96
N PRO A 63 14.84 -6.29 6.20
CA PRO A 63 14.63 -7.55 5.48
C PRO A 63 13.29 -8.24 5.81
N HIS A 64 12.65 -7.84 6.91
CA HIS A 64 11.33 -8.32 7.30
C HIS A 64 10.18 -7.64 6.53
N LEU A 65 10.46 -6.54 5.81
CA LEU A 65 9.47 -5.79 5.03
C LEU A 65 9.54 -6.11 3.54
N GLN A 66 8.38 -6.19 2.90
CA GLN A 66 8.25 -6.16 1.45
C GLN A 66 8.12 -4.72 0.95
N ILE A 67 9.20 -4.18 0.39
CA ILE A 67 9.27 -2.80 -0.08
C ILE A 67 9.07 -2.72 -1.60
N ASN A 68 8.15 -1.85 -2.04
CA ASN A 68 7.85 -1.59 -3.46
C ASN A 68 7.45 -2.84 -4.26
N CYS A 69 6.78 -3.80 -3.61
CA CYS A 69 6.31 -5.04 -4.26
C CYS A 69 4.90 -4.95 -4.87
N SER A 70 4.15 -3.87 -4.63
CA SER A 70 2.75 -3.77 -5.05
C SER A 70 2.40 -2.38 -5.58
N HIS A 71 2.30 -2.28 -6.90
CA HIS A 71 1.95 -1.04 -7.60
C HIS A 71 0.48 -0.63 -7.44
N PHE A 72 -0.40 -1.59 -7.15
CA PHE A 72 -1.84 -1.38 -7.09
C PHE A 72 -2.38 -1.62 -5.68
N THR A 73 -3.31 -0.77 -5.26
CA THR A 73 -4.08 -1.02 -4.04
C THR A 73 -5.04 -2.19 -4.22
N THR A 74 -5.21 -3.00 -3.19
CA THR A 74 -6.27 -4.02 -3.11
C THR A 74 -7.43 -3.57 -2.22
N ILE A 75 -7.28 -2.44 -1.53
CA ILE A 75 -8.30 -1.88 -0.64
C ILE A 75 -9.52 -1.60 -1.49
N ALA A 76 -10.62 -2.22 -1.07
CA ALA A 76 -11.91 -1.98 -1.65
C ALA A 76 -11.96 -2.16 -3.19
N ARG A 77 -11.15 -3.08 -3.77
CA ARG A 77 -11.20 -3.38 -5.21
C ARG A 77 -12.17 -4.52 -5.54
N PRO A 78 -13.25 -4.26 -6.28
CA PRO A 78 -14.12 -5.31 -6.79
C PRO A 78 -13.38 -6.11 -7.87
N THR A 79 -13.47 -7.43 -7.83
CA THR A 79 -13.03 -8.29 -8.94
C THR A 79 -14.26 -8.90 -9.61
N ILE A 80 -14.24 -8.96 -10.93
CA ILE A 80 -15.32 -9.56 -11.71
C ILE A 80 -15.20 -11.08 -11.55
N GLY A 81 -15.97 -11.66 -10.64
CA GLY A 81 -16.18 -13.11 -10.65
C GLY A 81 -17.18 -13.48 -11.74
N ASN A 82 -17.05 -14.64 -12.39
CA ASN A 82 -18.11 -15.21 -13.24
C ASN A 82 -19.41 -15.52 -12.46
N LYS A 83 -19.39 -15.37 -11.13
CA LYS A 83 -20.57 -15.50 -10.28
C LYS A 83 -21.38 -14.22 -10.34
N LYS A 84 -22.69 -14.34 -10.57
CA LYS A 84 -23.70 -13.27 -10.45
C LYS A 84 -23.88 -12.81 -8.99
N ASN A 85 -22.79 -12.63 -8.23
CA ASN A 85 -22.90 -12.06 -6.90
C ASN A 85 -23.03 -10.54 -7.06
N GLN A 86 -24.23 -10.02 -6.82
CA GLN A 86 -24.52 -8.60 -6.83
C GLN A 86 -24.08 -7.92 -5.53
N GLU A 87 -23.18 -8.50 -4.75
CA GLU A 87 -22.75 -7.95 -3.48
C GLU A 87 -21.25 -7.64 -3.49
N ILE A 88 -20.90 -6.45 -3.00
CA ILE A 88 -19.53 -6.04 -2.69
C ILE A 88 -19.48 -5.72 -1.20
N TRP A 89 -18.61 -6.42 -0.46
CA TRP A 89 -18.51 -6.34 1.02
C TRP A 89 -19.85 -6.51 1.76
N GLY A 90 -20.71 -7.43 1.29
CA GLY A 90 -22.04 -7.68 1.88
C GLY A 90 -23.07 -6.60 1.58
N ILE A 91 -22.74 -5.60 0.75
CA ILE A 91 -23.66 -4.57 0.28
C ILE A 91 -24.12 -4.93 -1.12
N LYS A 92 -25.44 -5.04 -1.31
CA LYS A 92 -26.04 -5.32 -2.62
C LYS A 92 -25.85 -4.13 -3.57
N CYS A 93 -24.98 -4.31 -4.55
CA CYS A 93 -24.71 -3.39 -5.64
C CYS A 93 -25.81 -3.48 -6.70
N ARG A 94 -26.44 -2.34 -6.99
CA ARG A 94 -27.47 -2.22 -8.05
C ARG A 94 -26.87 -2.05 -9.45
N LEU A 95 -25.60 -1.63 -9.53
CA LEU A 95 -24.89 -1.44 -10.79
C LEU A 95 -24.47 -2.80 -11.36
N THR A 96 -25.21 -3.28 -12.34
CA THR A 96 -24.80 -4.42 -13.15
C THR A 96 -23.94 -3.93 -14.30
N LEU A 97 -22.65 -4.25 -14.31
CA LEU A 97 -21.83 -4.12 -15.51
C LEU A 97 -22.32 -5.17 -16.51
N GLN A 98 -23.05 -4.75 -17.54
CA GLN A 98 -23.39 -5.65 -18.64
C GLN A 98 -22.07 -6.07 -19.28
N LYS A 99 -21.85 -7.40 -19.43
CA LYS A 99 -20.73 -7.89 -20.24
C LYS A 99 -20.85 -7.19 -21.60
N PRO A 100 -19.80 -6.50 -22.09
CA PRO A 100 -19.81 -6.08 -23.48
C PRO A 100 -20.05 -7.34 -24.31
N SER A 101 -21.03 -7.30 -25.19
CA SER A 101 -21.27 -8.36 -26.17
C SER A 101 -19.94 -8.58 -26.89
N CYS A 102 -19.31 -9.74 -26.68
CA CYS A 102 -18.16 -10.11 -27.49
C CYS A 102 -18.64 -10.17 -28.94
N LEU A 103 -18.11 -9.27 -29.77
CA LEU A 103 -18.02 -9.48 -31.23
C LEU A 103 -16.84 -10.41 -31.50
#